data_AF-A0A7X7BMD9-F1
#
_entry.id   AF-A0A7X7BMD9-F1
#
_cell.length_a   1.000
_cell.length_b   1.000
_cell.length_c   1.000
_cell.angle_alpha   90.00
_cell.angle_beta   90.00
_cell.angle_gamma   90.00
#
_symmetry.space_group_name_H-M   'P 1'
#
loop_
_entity.id
_entity.type
_entity.pdbx_description
1 polymer ?
#
loop_
_entity_poly.entity_id
_entity_poly.type
_entity_poly.pdbx_seq_one_letter_code
_entity_poly.pdbx_strand_id
1 'polypeptide(L)'
;GTVPDYLLANQAPIPEEFLNRYSKIGAEPLYLSNQEEKYLESLGTTVIYGDFITIKNEAYLRHNAQNLSEAIIRLARENREIRDSYDGKFKPQDLG
;
A
#
# COMPACT_ATOMS: atom_id res chain seq x y z
N GLY A 1 7.97 -16.77 0.46
CA GLY A 1 8.10 -15.38 0.01
C GLY A 1 8.61 -14.54 1.15
N THR A 2 9.19 -13.38 0.86
CA THR A 2 9.67 -12.42 1.87
C THR A 2 8.50 -11.53 2.30
N VAL A 3 8.46 -11.15 3.57
CA VAL A 3 7.49 -10.15 4.08
C VAL A 3 7.86 -8.79 3.48
N PRO A 4 6.91 -8.05 2.89
CA PRO A 4 7.20 -6.74 2.33
C PRO A 4 7.32 -5.67 3.44
N ASP A 5 8.18 -4.67 3.23
CA ASP A 5 8.26 -3.52 4.16
C ASP A 5 7.00 -2.66 4.12
N TYR A 6 6.34 -2.58 2.96
CA TYR A 6 5.11 -1.80 2.76
C TYR A 6 4.06 -2.60 2.02
N LEU A 7 2.81 -2.47 2.45
CA LEU A 7 1.63 -3.02 1.77
C LEU A 7 0.64 -1.89 1.48
N LEU A 8 0.31 -1.66 0.22
CA LEU A 8 -0.69 -0.68 -0.18
C LEU A 8 -2.02 -1.39 -0.42
N ALA A 9 -3.06 -1.01 0.31
CA ALA A 9 -4.38 -1.59 0.25
C ALA A 9 -5.45 -0.53 -0.02
N ASN A 10 -6.43 -0.85 -0.87
CA ASN A 10 -7.55 0.06 -1.12
C ASN A 10 -8.54 0.03 0.06
N GLN A 11 -8.95 1.21 0.53
CA GLN A 11 -10.03 1.36 1.51
C GLN A 11 -11.23 2.13 0.95
N ALA A 12 -11.11 2.71 -0.26
CA ALA A 12 -12.24 3.38 -0.89
C ALA A 12 -13.39 2.39 -1.16
N PRO A 13 -14.65 2.78 -0.91
CA PRO A 13 -15.80 1.94 -1.22
C PRO A 13 -15.82 1.53 -2.69
N ILE A 14 -16.04 0.23 -2.94
CA ILE A 14 -16.28 -0.29 -4.28
C ILE A 14 -17.79 -0.25 -4.53
N PRO A 15 -18.26 0.32 -5.66
CA PRO A 15 -19.69 0.34 -5.95
C PRO A 15 -20.27 -1.07 -6.07
N GLU A 16 -21.47 -1.28 -5.54
CA GLU A 16 -22.10 -2.59 -5.37
C GLU A 16 -22.25 -3.36 -6.70
N GLU A 17 -22.51 -2.65 -7.80
CA GLU A 17 -22.61 -3.26 -9.13
C GLU A 17 -21.32 -3.98 -9.55
N PHE A 18 -20.15 -3.48 -9.14
CA PHE A 18 -18.88 -4.13 -9.41
C PHE A 18 -18.70 -5.34 -8.50
N LEU A 19 -19.00 -5.23 -7.21
CA LEU A 19 -18.95 -6.36 -6.27
C LEU A 19 -19.81 -7.53 -6.78
N ASN A 20 -21.06 -7.25 -7.16
CA ASN A 20 -21.99 -8.24 -7.70
C ASN A 20 -21.49 -8.86 -9.01
N ARG A 21 -20.87 -8.08 -9.90
CA ARG A 21 -20.33 -8.59 -11.17
C ARG A 21 -19.10 -9.48 -10.97
N TYR A 22 -18.18 -9.10 -10.09
CA TYR A 22 -16.98 -9.91 -9.81
C TYR A 22 -17.34 -11.17 -9.02
N SER A 23 -18.27 -11.10 -8.08
CA SER A 23 -18.73 -12.27 -7.32
C SER A 23 -19.36 -13.35 -8.23
N LYS A 24 -20.10 -12.96 -9.29
CA LYS A 24 -20.65 -13.89 -10.30
C LYS A 24 -19.59 -14.71 -11.04
N ILE A 25 -18.34 -14.26 -11.06
CA ILE A 25 -17.20 -15.00 -11.65
C ILE A 25 -16.27 -15.60 -10.58
N GLY A 26 -16.73 -15.66 -9.32
CA GLY A 26 -15.97 -16.21 -8.19
C GLY A 26 -14.87 -15.29 -7.67
N ALA A 27 -14.92 -13.99 -7.99
CA ALA A 27 -13.94 -13.01 -7.52
C ALA A 27 -14.56 -12.15 -6.40
N GLU A 28 -14.01 -12.27 -5.20
CA GLU A 28 -14.38 -11.46 -4.05
C GLU A 28 -13.32 -10.37 -3.81
N PRO A 29 -13.72 -9.17 -3.32
CA PRO A 29 -12.77 -8.16 -2.90
C PRO A 29 -11.91 -8.67 -1.74
N LEU A 30 -10.61 -8.36 -1.79
CA LEU A 30 -9.69 -8.71 -0.72
C LEU A 30 -9.57 -7.54 0.25
N TYR A 31 -9.96 -7.77 1.50
CA TYR A 31 -9.79 -6.85 2.60
C TYR A 31 -8.88 -7.47 3.65
N LEU A 32 -8.06 -6.64 4.31
CA LEU A 32 -7.37 -7.06 5.52
C LEU A 32 -8.36 -7.03 6.68
N SER A 33 -8.43 -8.13 7.41
CA SER A 33 -9.02 -8.12 8.75
C SER A 33 -8.07 -7.41 9.74
N ASN A 34 -8.64 -6.94 10.85
CA ASN A 34 -7.86 -6.37 11.95
C ASN A 34 -6.79 -7.33 12.51
N GLN A 35 -7.00 -8.65 12.38
CA GLN A 35 -6.02 -9.64 12.84
C GLN A 35 -4.87 -9.81 11.85
N GLU A 36 -5.17 -9.84 10.54
CA GLU A 36 -4.15 -9.93 9.48
C GLU A 36 -3.29 -8.67 9.42
N GLU A 37 -3.89 -7.49 9.56
CA GLU A 37 -3.16 -6.23 9.63
C GLU A 37 -2.16 -6.22 10.79
N LYS A 38 -2.63 -6.50 12.01
CA LYS A 38 -1.76 -6.60 13.19
C LYS A 38 -0.65 -7.64 13.03
N TYR A 39 -0.96 -8.76 12.39
CA TYR A 39 0.04 -9.78 12.12
C TYR A 39 1.12 -9.25 11.16
N LEU A 40 0.75 -8.61 10.06
CA LEU A 40 1.69 -8.01 9.12
C LEU A 40 2.54 -6.91 9.76
N GLU A 41 1.92 -6.04 10.56
CA GLU A 41 2.61 -5.00 11.33
C GLU A 41 3.61 -5.60 12.32
N SER A 42 3.25 -6.70 13.00
CA SER A 42 4.16 -7.40 13.92
C SER A 42 5.39 -7.99 13.21
N LEU A 43 5.30 -8.22 11.90
CA LEU A 43 6.41 -8.67 11.05
C LEU A 43 7.20 -7.52 10.43
N GLY A 44 6.87 -6.27 10.75
CA GLY A 44 7.55 -5.07 10.23
C GLY A 44 6.92 -4.49 8.97
N THR A 45 5.75 -4.96 8.53
CA THR A 45 5.05 -4.37 7.38
C THR A 45 4.35 -3.09 7.81
N THR A 46 4.54 -2.00 7.07
CA THR A 46 3.69 -0.82 7.19
C THR A 46 2.54 -0.90 6.19
N VAL A 47 1.30 -0.96 6.69
CA VAL A 47 0.10 -0.96 5.84
C VAL A 47 -0.31 0.47 5.52
N ILE A 48 -0.58 0.74 4.25
CA ILE A 48 -0.96 2.06 3.75
C ILE A 48 -2.29 1.93 3.05
N TYR A 49 -3.30 2.58 3.61
CA TYR A 49 -4.62 2.66 3.02
C TYR A 49 -4.78 3.89 2.13
N GLY A 50 -5.58 3.75 1.08
CA GLY A 50 -5.91 4.87 0.20
C GLY A 50 -7.03 4.54 -0.78
N ASP A 51 -7.38 5.55 -1.59
CA ASP A 51 -8.20 5.36 -2.78
C ASP A 51 -7.30 4.94 -3.94
N PHE A 52 -7.12 3.64 -4.09
CA PHE A 52 -6.20 3.06 -5.07
C PHE A 52 -6.91 2.37 -6.22
N ILE A 53 -8.21 2.61 -6.38
CA ILE A 53 -9.01 2.02 -7.45
C ILE A 53 -9.64 3.08 -8.34
N THR A 54 -9.90 2.70 -9.58
CA THR A 54 -10.67 3.49 -10.53
C THR A 54 -11.50 2.56 -11.39
N ILE A 55 -12.59 3.09 -11.93
CA ILE A 55 -13.44 2.39 -12.88
C ILE A 55 -12.94 2.73 -14.28
N LYS A 56 -12.47 1.71 -15.01
CA LYS A 56 -12.03 1.85 -16.39
C LYS A 56 -13.09 1.35 -17.36
N ASN A 57 -13.40 2.17 -18.36
CA ASN A 57 -14.38 1.89 -19.41
C ASN A 57 -15.74 1.46 -18.84
N GLU A 58 -16.14 1.99 -17.67
CA GLU A 58 -17.39 1.66 -16.95
C GLU A 58 -17.55 0.18 -16.55
N ALA A 59 -16.53 -0.66 -16.82
CA ALA A 59 -16.66 -2.10 -16.75
C ALA A 59 -15.66 -2.78 -15.81
N TYR A 60 -14.51 -2.16 -15.56
CA TYR A 60 -13.41 -2.83 -14.84
C TYR A 60 -12.92 -2.02 -13.65
N LEU A 61 -12.75 -2.68 -12.51
CA LEU A 61 -11.95 -2.15 -11.42
C LEU A 61 -10.47 -2.28 -11.81
N ARG A 62 -9.75 -1.17 -11.76
CA ARG A 62 -8.32 -1.08 -12.01
C ARG A 62 -7.68 -0.23 -10.94
N HIS A 63 -6.35 -0.24 -10.84
CA HIS A 63 -5.68 0.71 -9.97
C HIS A 63 -5.87 2.14 -10.48
N ASN A 64 -6.14 3.07 -9.54
CA ASN A 64 -5.96 4.49 -9.82
C ASN A 64 -4.46 4.77 -9.90
N ALA A 65 -3.94 4.84 -11.12
CA ALA A 65 -2.51 5.02 -11.36
C ALA A 65 -1.95 6.30 -10.76
N GLN A 66 -2.73 7.38 -10.72
CA GLN A 66 -2.31 8.66 -10.15
C GLN A 66 -2.13 8.54 -8.64
N ASN A 67 -3.17 8.13 -7.91
CA ASN A 67 -3.14 8.02 -6.45
C ASN A 67 -2.10 6.99 -5.99
N LEU A 68 -2.00 5.87 -6.71
CA LEU A 68 -1.00 4.84 -6.40
C LEU A 68 0.43 5.35 -6.61
N SER A 69 0.68 6.06 -7.72
CA SER A 69 2.00 6.64 -8.00
C SER A 69 2.37 7.69 -6.96
N GLU A 70 1.43 8.54 -6.57
CA GLU A 70 1.66 9.55 -5.53
C GLU A 70 2.05 8.92 -4.20
N ALA A 71 1.32 7.86 -3.77
CA ALA A 71 1.66 7.13 -2.55
C ALA A 71 3.06 6.52 -2.61
N ILE A 72 3.42 5.87 -3.72
CA ILE A 72 4.75 5.25 -3.91
C ILE A 72 5.86 6.31 -3.90
N ILE A 73 5.68 7.42 -4.62
CA ILE A 73 6.67 8.50 -4.67
C ILE A 73 6.83 9.16 -3.32
N ARG A 74 5.74 9.36 -2.56
CA ARG A 74 5.81 9.88 -1.19
C ARG A 74 6.65 8.98 -0.30
N LEU A 75 6.39 7.66 -0.30
CA LEU A 75 7.18 6.71 0.49
C LEU A 75 8.65 6.70 0.10
N ALA A 76 8.95 6.76 -1.19
CA ALA A 76 10.32 6.79 -1.67
C ALA A 76 11.08 8.05 -1.19
N ARG A 77 10.39 9.20 -1.12
CA ARG A 77 10.97 10.45 -0.59
C ARG A 77 11.18 10.39 0.92
N GLU A 78 10.17 9.96 1.67
CA GLU A 78 10.24 9.81 3.13
C GLU A 78 11.38 8.87 3.52
N ASN A 79 11.52 7.72 2.85
CA ASN A 79 12.61 6.77 3.12
C ASN A 79 13.99 7.33 2.79
N ARG A 80 14.10 8.17 1.75
CA ARG A 80 15.35 8.86 1.44
C ARG A 80 15.70 9.89 2.50
N GLU A 81 14.74 10.72 2.90
CA GLU A 81 14.96 11.76 3.93
C GLU A 81 15.34 11.15 5.28
N ILE A 82 14.68 10.04 5.67
CA ILE A 82 15.05 9.27 6.86
C ILE A 82 16.50 8.82 6.76
N ARG A 83 16.89 8.15 5.67
CA ARG A 83 18.27 7.69 5.47
C ARG A 83 19.28 8.84 5.51
N ASP A 84 19.02 9.91 4.76
CA ASP A 84 19.92 11.06 4.69
C ASP A 84 20.06 11.76 6.06
N SER A 85 19.00 11.72 6.90
CA SER A 85 19.05 12.23 8.29
C SER A 85 19.88 11.37 9.24
N TYR A 86 19.96 10.04 9.02
CA TYR A 86 20.83 9.13 9.76
C TYR A 86 22.29 9.27 9.31
N ASP A 87 22.54 9.31 8.00
CA ASP A 87 23.88 9.51 7.42
C ASP A 87 24.47 10.88 7.78
N GLY A 88 23.62 11.90 7.95
CA GLY A 88 24.03 13.22 8.43
C GLY A 88 24.42 13.26 9.92
N LYS A 89 24.05 12.24 10.71
CA LYS A 89 24.31 12.15 12.16
C LYS A 89 25.42 11.17 12.54
N PHE A 90 25.81 10.26 11.64
CA PHE A 90 26.94 9.36 11.82
C PHE A 90 28.05 9.69 10.82
N LYS A 91 29.12 10.32 11.29
CA LYS A 91 30.35 10.46 10.51
C LYS A 91 31.10 9.12 10.61
N PRO A 92 31.84 8.70 9.57
CA PRO A 92 32.80 7.58 9.68
C PRO A 92 33.82 7.75 10.82
N GLN A 93 33.96 8.97 11.33
CA GLN A 93 34.82 9.39 12.44
C GLN A 93 34.27 8.97 13.83
N ASP A 94 32.98 8.66 13.91
CA ASP A 94 32.28 8.26 15.15
C ASP A 94 32.32 6.73 15.38
N LEU A 95 32.81 5.99 14.38
CA LEU A 95 33.12 4.57 14.47
C LEU A 95 34.59 4.45 14.90
N GLY A 96 34.84 4.60 16.19
CA GLY A 96 36.14 4.33 16.81
C GLY A 96 36.58 2.87 16.66
#